data_AF-A0A1M7JLE3-F1
#
_entry.id   AF-A0A1M7JLE3-F1
#
_cell.length_a   1.000
_cell.length_b   1.000
_cell.length_c   1.000
_cell.angle_alpha   90.00
_cell.angle_beta   90.00
_cell.angle_gamma   90.00
#
_symmetry.space_group_name_H-M   'P 1'
#
loop_
_entity.id
_entity.type
_entity.pdbx_description
1 polymer ?
#
loop_
_entity_poly.entity_id
_entity_poly.type
_entity_poly.pdbx_seq_one_letter_code
_entity_poly.pdbx_strand_id
1 'polypeptide(L)'
;MYKLFTLAGTMILVGGLTGCVTYGEGYPYGDRDRHYHYDSGVPSGHLPPPGECRIWYPDRPAGQQPPPGPCGELRYQVPPGARLIKG
;
A
#
# COMPACT_ATOMS: atom_id res chain seq x y z
N MET A 1 25.55 17.80 61.40
CA MET A 1 25.93 18.42 60.11
C MET A 1 25.57 17.48 58.95
N TYR A 2 24.28 17.48 58.58
CA TYR A 2 23.65 17.38 57.25
C TYR A 2 24.20 16.55 56.07
N LYS A 3 25.35 15.86 56.14
CA LYS A 3 25.92 15.17 54.97
C LYS A 3 25.65 13.66 54.88
N LEU A 4 25.14 13.02 55.94
CA LEU A 4 24.78 11.59 55.88
C LEU A 4 23.32 11.33 55.46
N PHE A 5 22.46 12.35 55.54
CA PHE A 5 21.08 12.26 55.05
C PHE A 5 20.95 12.54 53.54
N THR A 6 22.02 12.99 52.87
CA THR A 6 21.99 13.31 51.43
C THR A 6 21.95 12.06 50.56
N LEU A 7 22.42 10.90 51.05
CA LEU A 7 22.43 9.63 50.30
C LEU A 7 21.09 8.87 50.39
N ALA A 8 20.34 9.05 51.48
CA ALA A 8 19.00 8.46 51.61
C ALA A 8 17.93 9.24 50.83
N GLY A 9 18.13 10.55 50.64
CA GLY A 9 17.21 11.39 49.84
C GLY A 9 17.32 11.17 48.33
N THR A 10 18.41 10.59 47.83
CA THR A 10 18.63 10.40 46.38
C THR A 10 18.08 9.07 45.86
N MET A 11 17.78 8.10 46.72
CA MET A 11 17.20 6.80 46.36
C MET A 11 15.66 6.77 46.35
N ILE A 12 14.98 7.92 46.36
CA ILE A 12 13.53 7.99 46.13
C ILE A 12 13.19 8.70 44.80
N LEU A 13 14.16 9.38 44.18
CA LEU A 13 13.97 9.99 42.86
C LEU A 13 14.29 9.04 41.69
N VAL A 14 14.83 7.85 41.95
CA VAL A 14 15.14 6.84 40.90
C VAL A 14 14.02 5.79 40.76
N GLY A 15 12.91 5.92 41.50
CA GLY A 15 11.74 5.04 41.40
C GLY A 15 10.73 5.43 40.31
N GLY A 16 11.02 6.45 39.50
CA GLY A 16 10.16 6.90 38.40
C GLY A 16 10.49 6.30 37.03
N LEU A 17 11.38 5.30 36.97
CA LEU A 17 11.82 4.70 35.70
C LEU A 17 10.91 3.57 35.20
N THR A 18 9.83 3.22 35.90
CA THR A 18 8.79 2.33 35.37
C THR A 18 7.72 3.15 34.65
N GLY A 19 8.13 3.92 33.64
CA GLY A 19 7.19 4.28 32.58
C GLY A 19 6.74 2.99 31.93
N CYS A 20 5.43 2.75 31.83
CA CYS A 20 4.90 1.63 31.09
C CYS A 20 5.42 1.71 29.66
N VAL A 21 6.42 0.90 29.32
CA VAL A 21 6.69 0.60 27.92
C VAL A 21 5.44 -0.08 27.39
N THR A 22 4.67 0.64 26.59
CA THR A 22 3.78 0.01 25.65
C THR A 22 4.69 -0.54 24.57
N TYR A 23 4.92 -1.86 24.56
CA TYR A 23 5.33 -2.52 23.32
C TYR A 23 4.12 -2.47 22.40
N GLY A 24 3.88 -1.30 21.81
CA GLY A 24 3.22 -1.25 20.53
C GLY A 24 4.20 -1.87 19.54
N GLU A 25 4.20 -3.20 19.43
CA GLU A 25 4.56 -3.83 18.16
C GLU A 25 3.54 -3.32 17.15
N GLY A 26 3.79 -2.11 16.65
CA GLY A 26 3.32 -1.71 15.36
C GLY A 26 3.93 -2.70 14.41
N TYR A 27 3.21 -3.79 14.12
CA TYR A 27 3.41 -4.55 12.91
C TYR A 27 3.55 -3.48 11.83
N PRO A 28 4.66 -3.42 11.08
CA PRO A 28 4.66 -2.63 9.88
C PRO A 28 3.60 -3.31 9.03
N TYR A 29 2.38 -2.78 9.06
CA TYR A 29 1.38 -3.07 8.06
C TYR A 29 2.06 -2.57 6.81
N GLY A 30 2.73 -3.52 6.14
CA GLY A 30 3.77 -3.24 5.17
C GLY A 30 3.29 -2.08 4.34
N ASP A 31 4.12 -1.03 4.33
CA ASP A 31 3.92 0.11 3.47
C ASP A 31 3.66 -0.45 2.08
N ARG A 32 2.38 -0.52 1.74
CA ARG A 32 1.94 -0.86 0.41
C ARG A 32 1.98 0.47 -0.29
N ASP A 33 3.21 0.93 -0.55
CA ASP A 33 3.64 1.64 -1.74
C ASP A 33 3.20 0.84 -2.97
N ARG A 34 1.88 0.66 -3.10
CA ARG A 34 1.20 0.55 -4.36
C ARG A 34 1.29 1.94 -4.95
N HIS A 35 2.49 2.25 -5.44
CA HIS A 35 2.66 3.11 -6.58
C HIS A 35 1.86 2.46 -7.71
N TYR A 36 0.53 2.65 -7.67
CA TYR A 36 -0.39 2.46 -8.79
C TYR A 36 -0.01 3.56 -9.78
N HIS A 37 1.12 3.33 -10.47
CA HIS A 37 1.51 4.13 -11.61
C HIS A 37 0.45 3.83 -12.68
N TYR A 38 -0.57 4.68 -12.70
CA TYR A 38 -1.69 4.63 -13.64
C TYR A 38 -1.20 4.74 -15.10
N ASP A 39 0.08 5.08 -15.29
CA ASP A 39 0.77 5.15 -16.57
C ASP A 39 1.58 3.87 -16.91
N SER A 40 0.95 2.71 -16.76
CA SER A 40 1.59 1.39 -16.92
C SER A 40 1.68 0.94 -18.39
N GLY A 41 1.98 1.87 -19.31
CA GLY A 41 2.22 1.58 -20.73
C GLY A 41 0.96 1.47 -21.60
N VAL A 42 -0.18 2.02 -21.15
CA VAL A 42 -1.39 2.13 -21.97
C VAL A 42 -1.45 3.55 -22.53
N PRO A 43 -1.28 3.79 -23.84
CA PRO A 43 -1.43 5.12 -24.41
C PRO A 43 -2.84 5.67 -24.16
N SER A 44 -2.99 6.94 -23.79
CA SER A 44 -4.27 7.52 -23.36
C SER A 44 -5.42 7.33 -24.35
N GLY A 45 -5.13 7.34 -25.67
CA GLY A 45 -6.13 7.09 -26.72
C GLY A 45 -6.59 5.63 -26.86
N HIS A 46 -6.05 4.70 -26.07
CA HIS A 46 -6.37 3.27 -26.11
C HIS A 46 -7.08 2.78 -24.85
N LEU A 47 -7.39 3.68 -23.92
CA LEU A 47 -8.28 3.38 -22.81
C LEU A 47 -9.68 3.02 -23.35
N PRO A 48 -10.38 2.07 -22.71
CA PRO A 48 -11.80 1.83 -23.00
C PRO A 48 -12.64 3.10 -22.74
N PRO A 49 -13.83 3.23 -23.36
CA PRO A 49 -14.73 4.34 -23.06
C PRO A 49 -15.23 4.28 -21.61
N PRO A 50 -15.70 5.41 -21.04
CA PRO A 50 -16.19 5.47 -19.67
C PRO A 50 -17.29 4.42 -19.40
N GLY A 51 -17.11 3.64 -18.34
CA GLY A 51 -18.05 2.58 -17.94
C GLY A 51 -17.77 1.20 -18.54
N GLU A 52 -16.86 1.10 -19.50
CA GLU A 52 -16.38 -0.18 -20.03
C GLU A 52 -15.03 -0.59 -19.43
N CYS A 53 -14.72 -1.87 -19.58
CA CYS A 53 -13.41 -2.41 -19.25
C CYS A 53 -12.77 -3.02 -20.49
N ARG A 54 -11.45 -3.21 -20.43
CA ARG A 54 -10.67 -3.86 -21.49
C ARG A 54 -9.61 -4.75 -20.87
N ILE A 55 -9.38 -5.93 -21.43
CA ILE A 55 -8.24 -6.76 -21.06
C ILE A 55 -7.01 -6.23 -21.82
N TRP A 56 -5.98 -5.84 -21.09
CA TRP A 56 -4.75 -5.30 -21.64
C TRP A 56 -3.59 -6.27 -21.46
N TYR A 57 -2.91 -6.57 -22.57
CA TYR A 57 -1.71 -7.41 -22.61
C TYR A 57 -0.47 -6.53 -22.77
N PRO A 58 0.47 -6.50 -21.81
CA PRO A 58 1.62 -5.61 -21.87
C PRO A 58 2.58 -5.92 -23.03
N ASP A 59 2.55 -7.15 -23.54
CA ASP A 59 3.38 -7.67 -24.63
C ASP A 59 2.77 -7.47 -26.02
N ARG A 60 1.55 -6.91 -26.12
CA ARG A 60 0.87 -6.69 -27.41
C ARG A 60 0.87 -5.21 -27.83
N PRO A 61 1.13 -4.92 -29.12
CA PRO A 61 0.91 -3.58 -29.66
C PRO A 61 -0.54 -3.11 -29.45
N ALA A 62 -0.73 -1.80 -29.28
CA ALA A 62 -2.02 -1.23 -28.90
C ALA A 62 -3.16 -1.51 -29.90
N GLY A 63 -2.84 -1.62 -31.20
CA GLY A 63 -3.79 -1.99 -32.26
C GLY A 63 -4.15 -3.47 -32.33
N GLN A 64 -3.45 -4.34 -31.58
CA GLN A 64 -3.70 -5.79 -31.51
C GLN A 64 -4.38 -6.20 -30.18
N GLN A 65 -4.70 -5.22 -29.35
CA GLN A 65 -5.40 -5.44 -28.09
C GLN A 65 -6.86 -5.81 -28.37
N PRO A 66 -7.47 -6.72 -27.59
CA PRO A 66 -8.87 -7.07 -27.74
C PRO A 66 -9.77 -5.83 -27.58
N PRO A 67 -11.01 -5.86 -28.10
CA PRO A 67 -11.95 -4.76 -27.92
C PRO A 67 -12.32 -4.56 -26.43
N PRO A 68 -12.83 -3.37 -26.07
CA PRO A 68 -13.45 -3.15 -24.77
C PRO A 68 -14.79 -3.92 -24.67
N GLY A 69 -15.31 -4.03 -23.45
CA GLY A 69 -16.57 -4.70 -23.18
C GLY A 69 -17.05 -4.58 -21.73
N PRO A 70 -18.12 -5.30 -21.36
CA PRO A 70 -18.73 -5.19 -20.03
C PRO A 70 -17.77 -5.60 -18.91
N CYS A 71 -17.53 -4.71 -17.95
CA CYS A 71 -16.66 -4.97 -16.81
C CYS A 71 -17.07 -6.22 -16.00
N GLY A 72 -18.38 -6.47 -15.87
CA GLY A 72 -18.89 -7.64 -15.15
C GLY A 72 -18.49 -8.96 -15.83
N GLU A 73 -18.44 -8.99 -17.14
CA GLU A 73 -17.99 -10.17 -17.86
C GLU A 73 -16.47 -10.30 -17.82
N LEU A 74 -15.76 -9.25 -18.23
CA LEU A 74 -14.31 -9.29 -18.43
C LEU A 74 -13.52 -9.52 -17.14
N ARG A 75 -14.05 -9.14 -15.97
CA ARG A 75 -13.38 -9.38 -14.69
C ARG A 75 -13.12 -10.85 -14.38
N TYR A 76 -13.88 -11.76 -15.01
CA TYR A 76 -13.71 -13.20 -14.83
C TYR A 76 -12.90 -13.86 -15.95
N GLN A 77 -12.51 -13.10 -16.98
CA GLN A 77 -11.86 -13.62 -18.18
C GLN A 77 -10.42 -13.14 -18.33
N VAL A 78 -9.86 -12.45 -17.34
CA VAL A 78 -8.49 -11.92 -17.38
C VAL A 78 -7.48 -13.07 -17.33
N PRO A 79 -6.69 -13.32 -18.40
CA PRO A 79 -5.71 -14.40 -18.37
C PRO A 79 -4.47 -14.01 -17.56
N PRO A 80 -3.65 -14.98 -17.15
CA PRO A 80 -2.36 -14.69 -16.52
C PRO A 80 -1.49 -13.77 -17.40
N GLY A 81 -0.85 -12.78 -16.77
CA GLY A 81 -0.01 -11.80 -17.46
C GLY A 81 -0.79 -10.66 -18.14
N ALA A 82 -2.11 -10.74 -18.21
CA ALA A 82 -2.97 -9.63 -18.62
C ALA A 82 -3.51 -8.87 -17.40
N ARG A 83 -4.05 -7.68 -17.65
CA ARG A 83 -4.68 -6.84 -16.63
C ARG A 83 -5.99 -6.25 -17.14
N LEU A 84 -6.95 -6.09 -16.25
CA LEU A 84 -8.19 -5.39 -16.55
C LEU A 84 -7.97 -3.88 -16.36
N ILE A 85 -8.19 -3.11 -17.43
CA ILE A 85 -8.19 -1.64 -17.38
C ILE A 85 -9.62 -1.13 -17.51
N LYS A 86 -9.89 0.03 -16.92
CA LYS A 86 -11.21 0.66 -16.87
C LYS A 86 -11.14 2.06 -17.48
N GLY A 87 -12.23 2.46 -18.14
CA GLY A 87 -12.43 3.79 -18.71
C GLY A 87 -13.11 4.75 -17.76
#